data_AF-A0A2S5QH64-F1
#
_entry.id   AF-A0A2S5QH64-F1
#
_cell.length_a   1.000
_cell.length_b   1.000
_cell.length_c   1.000
_cell.angle_alpha   90.00
_cell.angle_beta   90.00
_cell.angle_gamma   90.00
#
_symmetry.space_group_name_H-M   'P 1'
#
loop_
_entity.id
_entity.type
_entity.pdbx_description
1 polymer ?
#
loop_
_entity_poly.entity_id
_entity_poly.type
_entity_poly.pdbx_seq_one_letter_code
_entity_poly.pdbx_strand_id
1 'polypeptide(L)'
;GVELPVAYLTCNFSAPVGGKPALFTHDDVITMFHEFGHGLHHMLTQVDEYGVSGIKGVEWDAVELPSQFMENFCWEWDVLRHMTAHVETGAQLPRELFDKMVAAKNFQAGMQTVRQIEFSLFDMRLHGEFDPNGKQTALDLIEQVRDEVAVVRPPKWNRFPNSFSHIFAGGYAAGYYSYKWAEVLSADAYSLFEEMGVLSGEAGKRFKNEVLSKGGSRPAMESFVAFRGREPSMDALLRHNGMA
;
A
#
# COMPACT_ATOMS: atom_id res chain seq x y z
N GLY A 1 9.28 1.67 -32.73
CA GLY A 1 8.60 0.42 -32.34
C GLY A 1 8.32 0.48 -30.86
N VAL A 2 7.40 -0.31 -30.33
CA VAL A 2 7.11 -0.36 -28.89
C VAL A 2 8.25 -1.10 -28.17
N GLU A 3 8.80 -0.50 -27.13
CA GLU A 3 9.76 -1.14 -26.21
C GLU A 3 8.98 -1.78 -25.05
N LEU A 4 9.36 -3.01 -24.68
CA LEU A 4 8.68 -3.71 -23.58
C LEU A 4 9.12 -3.13 -22.22
N PRO A 5 8.18 -2.89 -21.28
CA PRO A 5 8.50 -2.36 -19.96
C PRO A 5 9.32 -3.36 -19.13
N VAL A 6 10.22 -2.82 -18.29
CA VAL A 6 11.04 -3.59 -17.35
C VAL A 6 10.92 -2.95 -15.98
N ALA A 7 10.44 -3.71 -14.99
CA ALA A 7 10.32 -3.28 -13.60
C ALA A 7 11.41 -3.91 -12.72
N TYR A 8 11.85 -3.17 -11.71
CA TYR A 8 12.69 -3.70 -10.64
C TYR A 8 11.84 -3.85 -9.38
N LEU A 9 11.89 -5.04 -8.76
CA LEU A 9 11.31 -5.29 -7.45
C LEU A 9 12.47 -5.46 -6.47
N THR A 10 12.57 -4.55 -5.50
CA THR A 10 13.68 -4.51 -4.53
C THR A 10 13.11 -4.55 -3.12
N CYS A 11 13.51 -5.54 -2.33
CA CYS A 11 13.07 -5.69 -0.94
C CYS A 11 14.25 -5.96 -0.01
N ASN A 12 14.09 -5.65 1.28
CA ASN A 12 15.11 -5.85 2.31
C ASN A 12 14.68 -6.93 3.31
N PHE A 13 14.46 -8.14 2.82
CA PHE A 13 14.03 -9.27 3.65
C PHE A 13 15.17 -9.93 4.41
N SER A 14 14.81 -10.73 5.42
CA SER A 14 15.78 -11.54 6.17
C SER A 14 16.59 -12.45 5.25
N ALA A 15 17.92 -12.36 5.35
CA ALA A 15 18.83 -13.20 4.57
C ALA A 15 18.79 -14.67 5.04
N PRO A 16 19.15 -15.64 4.18
CA PRO A 16 19.41 -17.02 4.58
C PRO A 16 20.44 -17.10 5.73
N VAL A 17 20.21 -17.98 6.72
CA VAL A 17 21.11 -18.15 7.88
C VAL A 17 21.54 -19.60 8.03
N GLY A 18 22.85 -19.82 8.21
CA GLY A 18 23.38 -21.15 8.57
C GLY A 18 23.08 -22.26 7.56
N GLY A 19 23.04 -21.94 6.26
CA GLY A 19 22.70 -22.90 5.20
C GLY A 19 21.20 -23.21 5.05
N LYS A 20 20.33 -22.57 5.86
CA LYS A 20 18.88 -22.63 5.72
C LYS A 20 18.38 -21.52 4.79
N PRO A 21 17.28 -21.72 4.05
CA PRO A 21 16.71 -20.68 3.20
C PRO A 21 16.20 -19.50 4.04
N ALA A 22 15.99 -18.36 3.40
CA ALA A 22 15.31 -17.22 4.01
C ALA A 22 13.86 -17.62 4.35
N LEU A 23 13.45 -17.31 5.58
CA LEU A 23 12.07 -17.48 6.05
C LEU A 23 11.48 -16.09 6.24
N PHE A 24 10.34 -15.85 5.59
CA PHE A 24 9.68 -14.56 5.59
C PHE A 24 8.60 -14.50 6.66
N THR A 25 8.52 -13.34 7.31
CA THR A 25 7.35 -13.00 8.12
C THR A 25 6.15 -12.77 7.22
N HIS A 26 4.94 -12.68 7.80
CA HIS A 26 3.76 -12.36 7.00
C HIS A 26 3.86 -10.95 6.39
N ASP A 27 4.43 -9.99 7.14
CA ASP A 27 4.64 -8.61 6.68
C ASP A 27 5.63 -8.52 5.50
N ASP A 28 6.66 -9.39 5.47
CA ASP A 28 7.55 -9.51 4.31
C ASP A 28 6.78 -9.98 3.06
N VAL A 29 5.86 -10.93 3.22
CA VAL A 29 5.02 -11.41 2.11
C VAL A 29 4.06 -10.31 1.63
N ILE A 30 3.44 -9.56 2.54
CA ILE A 30 2.61 -8.40 2.21
C ILE A 30 3.43 -7.36 1.43
N THR A 31 4.64 -7.05 1.92
CA THR A 31 5.57 -6.12 1.25
C THR A 31 5.92 -6.61 -0.16
N MET A 32 6.19 -7.91 -0.33
CA MET A 32 6.46 -8.47 -1.66
C MET A 32 5.28 -8.30 -2.62
N PHE A 33 4.04 -8.51 -2.14
CA PHE A 33 2.82 -8.31 -2.95
C PHE A 33 2.58 -6.84 -3.29
N HIS A 34 2.84 -5.95 -2.34
CA HIS A 34 2.79 -4.50 -2.52
C HIS A 34 3.68 -4.07 -3.70
N GLU A 35 4.98 -4.39 -3.63
CA GLU A 35 5.93 -4.03 -4.68
C GLU A 35 5.60 -4.71 -6.02
N PHE A 36 5.09 -5.94 -5.97
CA PHE A 36 4.63 -6.64 -7.18
C PHE A 36 3.44 -5.95 -7.84
N GLY A 37 2.54 -5.33 -7.06
CA GLY A 37 1.44 -4.53 -7.59
C GLY A 37 1.92 -3.32 -8.42
N HIS A 38 2.95 -2.60 -7.96
CA HIS A 38 3.60 -1.58 -8.78
C HIS A 38 4.23 -2.16 -10.05
N GLY A 39 4.92 -3.30 -9.92
CA GLY A 39 5.49 -4.03 -11.05
C GLY A 39 4.43 -4.39 -12.09
N LEU A 40 3.26 -4.89 -11.67
CA LEU A 40 2.13 -5.21 -12.54
C LEU A 40 1.60 -3.95 -13.24
N HIS A 41 1.45 -2.84 -12.52
CA HIS A 41 0.98 -1.58 -13.11
C HIS A 41 1.95 -1.06 -14.19
N HIS A 42 3.26 -1.17 -13.94
CA HIS A 42 4.27 -0.81 -14.93
C HIS A 42 4.26 -1.75 -16.14
N MET A 43 4.24 -3.07 -15.91
CA MET A 43 4.45 -4.07 -16.95
C MET A 43 3.20 -4.37 -17.80
N LEU A 44 2.00 -4.20 -17.25
CA LEU A 44 0.73 -4.52 -17.94
C LEU A 44 0.08 -3.33 -18.65
N THR A 45 0.77 -2.18 -18.69
CA THR A 45 0.33 -1.01 -19.45
C THR A 45 0.11 -1.36 -20.94
N GLN A 46 -0.88 -0.72 -21.56
CA GLN A 46 -1.15 -0.79 -23.01
C GLN A 46 -0.96 0.59 -23.67
N VAL A 47 -0.36 1.53 -22.95
CA VAL A 47 -0.03 2.87 -23.44
C VAL A 47 1.36 2.83 -24.06
N ASP A 48 1.47 3.26 -25.32
CA ASP A 48 2.72 3.33 -26.08
C ASP A 48 3.41 4.69 -25.99
N GLU A 49 2.72 5.71 -25.48
CA GLU A 49 3.29 7.04 -25.21
C GLU A 49 4.09 7.05 -23.89
N TYR A 50 5.41 7.25 -23.99
CA TYR A 50 6.34 7.11 -22.86
C TYR A 50 6.05 8.05 -21.68
N GLY A 51 5.52 9.25 -21.95
CA GLY A 51 5.20 10.23 -20.91
C GLY A 51 4.08 9.81 -19.96
N VAL A 52 3.25 8.85 -20.37
CA VAL A 52 2.04 8.42 -19.65
C VAL A 52 1.89 6.89 -19.58
N SER A 53 2.95 6.14 -19.90
CA SER A 53 2.94 4.68 -19.86
C SER A 53 3.39 4.11 -18.51
N GLY A 54 2.90 2.90 -18.20
CA GLY A 54 3.15 2.28 -16.91
C GLY A 54 2.58 3.11 -15.77
N ILE A 55 3.42 3.48 -14.81
CA ILE A 55 3.04 4.34 -13.67
C ILE A 55 3.23 5.85 -13.95
N LYS A 56 3.74 6.23 -15.12
CA LYS A 56 4.02 7.65 -15.42
C LYS A 56 2.73 8.40 -15.72
N GLY A 57 2.67 9.64 -15.25
CA GLY A 57 1.51 10.51 -15.44
C GLY A 57 0.28 10.10 -14.61
N VAL A 58 0.36 9.02 -13.82
CA VAL A 58 -0.67 8.67 -12.84
C VAL A 58 -0.59 9.66 -11.68
N GLU A 59 -1.73 10.14 -11.20
CA GLU A 59 -1.80 11.02 -10.05
C GLU A 59 -1.18 10.35 -8.80
N TRP A 60 -0.36 11.09 -8.07
CA TRP A 60 0.49 10.53 -7.00
C TRP A 60 -0.31 9.98 -5.82
N ASP A 61 -1.55 10.42 -5.63
CA ASP A 61 -2.51 9.92 -4.65
C ASP A 61 -3.24 8.65 -5.11
N ALA A 62 -3.07 8.23 -6.37
CA ALA A 62 -3.60 6.98 -6.90
C ALA A 62 -2.52 5.94 -7.25
N VAL A 63 -1.22 6.31 -7.24
CA VAL A 63 -0.13 5.40 -7.64
C VAL A 63 -0.03 4.15 -6.76
N GLU A 64 -0.45 4.26 -5.49
CA GLU A 64 -0.48 3.20 -4.48
C GLU A 64 -1.70 2.27 -4.57
N LEU A 65 -2.67 2.57 -5.46
CA LEU A 65 -3.88 1.74 -5.60
C LEU A 65 -3.50 0.28 -5.95
N PRO A 66 -2.70 0.00 -6.99
CA PRO A 66 -2.39 -1.38 -7.35
C PRO A 66 -1.52 -2.13 -6.35
N SER A 67 -0.60 -1.44 -5.65
CA SER A 67 0.28 -2.04 -4.65
C SER A 67 -0.54 -2.49 -3.43
N GLN A 68 -1.28 -1.57 -2.81
CA GLN A 68 -2.14 -1.89 -1.66
C GLN A 68 -3.27 -2.86 -2.01
N PHE A 69 -3.79 -2.81 -3.24
CA PHE A 69 -4.77 -3.78 -3.72
C PHE A 69 -4.23 -5.22 -3.62
N MET A 70 -2.98 -5.44 -4.03
CA MET A 70 -2.35 -6.76 -4.01
C MET A 70 -2.14 -7.32 -2.59
N GLU A 71 -1.95 -6.45 -1.59
CA GLU A 71 -1.78 -6.86 -0.18
C GLU A 71 -2.96 -7.68 0.35
N ASN A 72 -4.18 -7.40 -0.12
CA ASN A 72 -5.38 -8.11 0.33
C ASN A 72 -5.34 -9.61 0.02
N PHE A 73 -4.71 -10.02 -1.09
CA PHE A 73 -4.56 -11.43 -1.46
C PHE A 73 -3.66 -12.22 -0.49
N CYS A 74 -2.83 -11.53 0.30
CA CYS A 74 -2.07 -12.18 1.36
C CYS A 74 -2.96 -12.69 2.50
N TRP A 75 -4.22 -12.26 2.58
CA TRP A 75 -5.16 -12.69 3.61
C TRP A 75 -6.16 -13.74 3.13
N GLU A 76 -5.93 -14.31 1.95
CA GLU A 76 -6.85 -15.23 1.29
C GLU A 76 -6.37 -16.67 1.37
N TRP A 77 -7.20 -17.56 1.93
CA TRP A 77 -6.85 -18.96 2.13
C TRP A 77 -6.45 -19.65 0.82
N ASP A 78 -7.24 -19.43 -0.23
CA ASP A 78 -7.03 -20.01 -1.57
C ASP A 78 -5.86 -19.37 -2.33
N VAL A 79 -5.18 -18.38 -1.74
CA VAL A 79 -3.91 -17.86 -2.22
C VAL A 79 -2.77 -18.42 -1.38
N LEU A 80 -2.77 -18.16 -0.06
CA LEU A 80 -1.66 -18.51 0.82
C LEU A 80 -1.38 -20.01 0.87
N ARG A 81 -2.41 -20.86 0.85
CA ARG A 81 -2.22 -22.33 0.92
C ARG A 81 -1.40 -22.88 -0.25
N HIS A 82 -1.38 -22.18 -1.38
CA HIS A 82 -0.65 -22.58 -2.58
C HIS A 82 0.78 -21.99 -2.64
N MET A 83 1.05 -20.98 -1.82
CA MET A 83 2.34 -20.28 -1.77
C MET A 83 3.19 -20.67 -0.56
N THR A 84 2.67 -21.49 0.35
CA THR A 84 3.33 -21.81 1.62
C THR A 84 3.49 -23.32 1.82
N ALA A 85 4.63 -23.71 2.37
CA ALA A 85 4.91 -25.07 2.84
C ALA A 85 5.97 -25.01 3.95
N HIS A 86 5.93 -25.95 4.90
CA HIS A 86 6.95 -26.07 5.92
C HIS A 86 8.29 -26.43 5.29
N VAL A 87 9.33 -25.67 5.59
CA VAL A 87 10.63 -25.74 4.90
C VAL A 87 11.31 -27.11 4.97
N GLU A 88 11.12 -27.86 6.07
CA GLU A 88 11.75 -29.17 6.25
C GLU A 88 10.86 -30.34 5.81
N THR A 89 9.54 -30.20 5.93
CA THR A 89 8.60 -31.33 5.82
C THR A 89 7.70 -31.24 4.58
N GLY A 90 7.63 -30.07 3.93
CA GLY A 90 6.71 -29.80 2.84
C GLY A 90 5.24 -29.74 3.26
N ALA A 91 4.93 -29.81 4.56
CA ALA A 91 3.55 -29.78 5.05
C ALA A 91 2.89 -28.44 4.71
N GLN A 92 1.62 -28.49 4.30
CA GLN A 92 0.83 -27.28 4.02
C GLN A 92 0.58 -26.46 5.29
N LEU A 93 0.34 -25.16 5.12
CA LEU A 93 -0.12 -24.27 6.18
C LEU A 93 -1.36 -24.87 6.89
N PRO A 94 -1.31 -25.14 8.20
CA PRO A 94 -2.48 -25.62 8.93
C PRO A 94 -3.59 -24.57 8.90
N ARG A 95 -4.83 -25.00 8.60
CA ARG A 95 -5.98 -24.09 8.52
C ARG A 95 -6.20 -23.32 9.82
N GLU A 96 -6.05 -23.98 10.97
CA GLU A 96 -6.18 -23.34 12.29
C GLU A 96 -5.18 -22.19 12.49
N LEU A 97 -3.95 -22.30 11.94
CA LEU A 97 -2.96 -21.23 12.03
C LEU A 97 -3.37 -20.03 11.17
N PHE A 98 -3.85 -20.30 9.95
CA PHE A 98 -4.39 -19.24 9.09
C PHE A 98 -5.56 -18.52 9.74
N ASP A 99 -6.52 -19.25 10.32
CA ASP A 99 -7.68 -18.63 10.97
C ASP A 99 -7.25 -17.75 12.18
N LYS A 100 -6.20 -18.16 12.92
CA LYS A 100 -5.60 -17.32 13.98
C LYS A 100 -4.94 -16.06 13.42
N MET A 101 -4.24 -16.15 12.29
CA MET A 101 -3.66 -14.97 11.62
C MET A 101 -4.76 -13.98 11.21
N VAL A 102 -5.83 -14.46 10.57
CA VAL A 102 -6.96 -13.63 10.16
C VAL A 102 -7.65 -12.99 11.36
N ALA A 103 -7.86 -13.73 12.45
CA ALA A 103 -8.43 -13.17 13.69
C ALA A 103 -7.55 -12.07 14.31
N ALA A 104 -6.23 -12.14 14.11
CA ALA A 104 -5.28 -11.15 14.60
C ALA A 104 -5.02 -9.98 13.63
N LYS A 105 -5.54 -10.05 12.38
CA LYS A 105 -5.27 -9.06 11.31
C LYS A 105 -5.47 -7.61 11.75
N ASN A 106 -6.53 -7.35 12.52
CA ASN A 106 -6.92 -6.00 12.92
C ASN A 106 -6.39 -5.59 14.30
N PHE A 107 -5.46 -6.36 14.87
CA PHE A 107 -4.83 -6.01 16.14
C PHE A 107 -4.15 -4.64 16.04
N GLN A 108 -4.63 -3.67 16.82
CA GLN A 108 -4.16 -2.28 16.85
C GLN A 108 -4.33 -1.48 15.54
N ALA A 109 -5.23 -1.88 14.63
CA ALA A 109 -5.49 -1.17 13.37
C ALA A 109 -5.80 0.34 13.56
N GLY A 110 -6.52 0.70 14.62
CA GLY A 110 -6.77 2.10 14.98
C GLY A 110 -5.49 2.89 15.32
N MET A 111 -4.57 2.29 16.08
CA MET A 111 -3.28 2.91 16.43
C MET A 111 -2.38 3.08 15.20
N GLN A 112 -2.36 2.08 14.31
CA GLN A 112 -1.63 2.16 13.04
C GLN A 112 -2.22 3.24 12.13
N THR A 113 -3.55 3.35 12.09
CA THR A 113 -4.24 4.38 11.29
C THR A 113 -3.88 5.79 11.76
N VAL A 114 -3.98 6.08 13.06
CA VAL A 114 -3.60 7.42 13.57
C VAL A 114 -2.11 7.70 13.44
N ARG A 115 -1.27 6.65 13.41
CA ARG A 115 0.17 6.80 13.13
C ARG A 115 0.43 7.24 11.69
N GLN A 116 -0.27 6.67 10.71
CA GLN A 116 -0.21 7.14 9.31
C GLN A 116 -0.78 8.56 9.18
N ILE A 117 -1.82 8.91 9.93
CA ILE A 117 -2.37 10.27 9.97
C ILE A 117 -1.35 11.25 10.57
N GLU A 118 -0.61 10.89 11.63
CA GLU A 118 0.48 11.72 12.19
C GLU A 118 1.51 12.07 11.10
N PHE A 119 1.90 11.10 10.28
CA PHE A 119 2.85 11.32 9.18
C PHE A 119 2.31 12.27 8.13
N SER A 120 1.07 12.07 7.68
CA SER A 120 0.42 12.91 6.69
C SER A 120 0.21 14.34 7.18
N LEU A 121 -0.23 14.52 8.43
CA LEU A 121 -0.40 15.85 9.04
C LEU A 121 0.94 16.57 9.18
N PHE A 122 1.98 15.87 9.63
CA PHE A 122 3.31 16.44 9.73
C PHE A 122 3.83 16.92 8.37
N ASP A 123 3.73 16.07 7.34
CA ASP A 123 4.15 16.40 5.97
C ASP A 123 3.41 17.63 5.42
N MET A 124 2.08 17.63 5.48
CA MET A 124 1.26 18.73 4.95
C MET A 124 1.52 20.05 5.67
N ARG A 125 1.66 20.03 7.00
CA ARG A 125 1.96 21.25 7.77
C ARG A 125 3.39 21.73 7.52
N LEU A 126 4.35 20.82 7.36
CA LEU A 126 5.74 21.16 7.07
C LEU A 126 5.89 21.81 5.68
N HIS A 127 5.12 21.38 4.69
CA HIS A 127 5.21 21.93 3.33
C HIS A 127 4.19 23.05 3.03
N GLY A 128 3.22 23.28 3.93
CA GLY A 128 2.18 24.30 3.75
C GLY A 128 2.33 25.51 4.67
N GLU A 129 2.50 25.29 5.99
CA GLU A 129 2.38 26.33 7.01
C GLU A 129 3.71 26.72 7.66
N PHE A 130 4.71 25.85 7.58
CA PHE A 130 5.98 26.00 8.29
C PHE A 130 6.87 27.08 7.68
N ASP A 131 7.36 28.00 8.52
CA ASP A 131 8.38 28.99 8.14
C ASP A 131 9.79 28.45 8.43
N PRO A 132 10.60 28.12 7.40
CA PRO A 132 11.95 27.59 7.59
C PRO A 132 12.93 28.61 8.20
N ASN A 133 12.61 29.91 8.16
CA ASN A 133 13.40 30.97 8.79
C ASN A 133 12.85 31.39 10.16
N GLY A 134 11.78 30.74 10.62
CA GLY A 134 11.12 30.99 11.88
C GLY A 134 11.88 30.43 13.09
N LYS A 135 11.26 30.58 14.27
CA LYS A 135 11.80 30.03 15.53
C LYS A 135 11.39 28.58 15.79
N GLN A 136 10.31 28.13 15.16
CA GLN A 136 9.79 26.77 15.32
C GLN A 136 10.65 25.80 14.52
N THR A 137 11.03 24.68 15.13
CA THR A 137 11.74 23.61 14.44
C THR A 137 10.77 22.55 13.91
N ALA A 138 11.20 21.73 12.94
CA ALA A 138 10.43 20.56 12.51
C ALA A 138 10.16 19.56 13.65
N LEU A 139 11.03 19.52 14.67
CA LEU A 139 10.80 18.72 15.88
C LEU A 139 9.69 19.29 16.76
N ASP A 140 9.56 20.61 16.84
CA ASP A 140 8.45 21.25 17.54
C ASP A 140 7.13 21.02 16.78
N LEU A 141 7.17 21.04 15.45
CA LEU A 141 6.00 20.79 14.61
C LEU A 141 5.47 19.37 14.78
N ILE A 142 6.32 18.34 14.75
CA ILE A 142 5.86 16.95 14.95
C ILE A 142 5.27 16.74 16.35
N GLU A 143 5.79 17.42 17.38
CA GLU A 143 5.19 17.35 18.72
C GLU A 143 3.80 17.99 18.77
N GLN A 144 3.56 19.09 18.05
CA GLN A 144 2.22 19.67 17.94
C GLN A 144 1.25 18.73 17.24
N VAL A 145 1.67 18.06 16.16
CA VAL A 145 0.83 17.04 15.50
C VAL A 145 0.55 15.88 16.45
N ARG A 146 1.54 15.43 17.23
CA ARG A 146 1.36 14.39 18.26
C ARG A 146 0.41 14.82 19.38
N ASP A 147 0.29 16.12 19.68
CA ASP A 147 -0.72 16.63 20.62
C ASP A 147 -2.15 16.34 20.16
N GLU A 148 -2.37 16.25 18.85
CA GLU A 148 -3.70 16.05 18.25
C GLU A 148 -4.05 14.56 18.08
N VAL A 149 -3.10 13.73 17.62
CA VAL A 149 -3.42 12.37 17.13
C VAL A 149 -2.66 11.22 17.79
N ALA A 150 -1.55 11.48 18.50
CA ALA A 150 -0.71 10.39 18.99
C ALA A 150 -1.28 9.73 20.25
N VAL A 151 -1.61 8.44 20.15
CA VAL A 151 -2.03 7.60 21.29
C VAL A 151 -0.84 7.26 22.18
N VAL A 152 0.31 6.95 21.57
CA VAL A 152 1.57 6.65 22.27
C VAL A 152 2.61 7.67 21.84
N ARG A 153 3.12 8.43 22.81
CA ARG A 153 4.17 9.41 22.53
C ARG A 153 5.56 8.77 22.58
N PRO A 154 6.40 8.95 21.55
CA PRO A 154 7.76 8.50 21.61
C PRO A 154 8.58 9.33 22.63
N PRO A 155 9.75 8.83 23.07
CA PRO A 155 10.61 9.58 23.98
C PRO A 155 11.06 10.93 23.40
N LYS A 156 11.33 11.93 24.24
CA LYS A 156 11.75 13.29 23.84
C LYS A 156 13.00 13.34 22.93
N TRP A 157 13.85 12.32 22.97
CA TRP A 157 15.03 12.22 22.12
C TRP A 157 14.73 11.66 20.72
N ASN A 158 13.49 11.27 20.41
CA ASN A 158 13.08 10.82 19.08
C ASN A 158 13.36 11.91 18.02
N ARG A 159 13.93 11.50 16.89
CA ARG A 159 14.26 12.37 15.75
C ARG A 159 13.66 11.83 14.46
N PHE A 160 12.43 11.29 14.54
CA PHE A 160 11.73 10.69 13.40
C PHE A 160 11.80 11.51 12.10
N PRO A 161 11.59 12.84 12.11
CA PRO A 161 11.69 13.65 10.90
C PRO A 161 13.03 13.49 10.16
N ASN A 162 14.14 13.34 10.88
CA ASN A 162 15.48 13.22 10.28
C ASN A 162 15.69 11.91 9.50
N SER A 163 14.80 10.93 9.69
CA SER A 163 14.81 9.64 8.99
C SER A 163 13.60 9.47 8.06
N PHE A 164 12.80 10.52 7.84
CA PHE A 164 11.59 10.44 7.04
C PHE A 164 11.88 10.61 5.54
N SER A 165 12.59 9.64 4.96
CA SER A 165 13.06 9.72 3.57
C SER A 165 11.95 9.91 2.54
N HIS A 166 10.73 9.45 2.78
CA HIS A 166 9.61 9.60 1.85
C HIS A 166 9.39 11.05 1.40
N ILE A 167 9.47 12.00 2.35
CA ILE A 167 9.16 13.42 2.08
C ILE A 167 10.42 14.28 1.89
N PHE A 168 11.61 13.78 2.29
CA PHE A 168 12.86 14.53 2.16
C PHE A 168 13.80 14.03 1.05
N ALA A 169 13.64 12.78 0.60
CA ALA A 169 14.51 12.13 -0.38
C ALA A 169 13.72 11.19 -1.32
N GLY A 170 12.39 11.30 -1.33
CA GLY A 170 11.47 10.49 -2.13
C GLY A 170 10.42 11.36 -2.83
N GLY A 171 9.43 10.71 -3.44
CA GLY A 171 8.38 11.39 -4.21
C GLY A 171 7.19 11.90 -3.39
N TYR A 172 7.20 11.79 -2.06
CA TYR A 172 6.01 12.02 -1.23
C TYR A 172 6.01 13.36 -0.49
N ALA A 173 6.89 14.31 -0.85
CA ALA A 173 6.87 15.65 -0.27
C ALA A 173 5.51 16.33 -0.53
N ALA A 174 4.83 16.80 0.52
CA ALA A 174 3.45 17.30 0.44
C ALA A 174 2.46 16.29 -0.18
N GLY A 175 2.68 15.01 0.10
CA GLY A 175 2.00 13.89 -0.56
C GLY A 175 1.97 12.61 0.25
N TYR A 176 2.43 12.57 1.51
CA TYR A 176 2.39 11.32 2.28
C TYR A 176 0.96 10.83 2.54
N TYR A 177 -0.03 11.74 2.50
CA TYR A 177 -1.46 11.37 2.57
C TYR A 177 -1.89 10.43 1.44
N SER A 178 -1.15 10.38 0.32
CA SER A 178 -1.39 9.47 -0.80
C SER A 178 -1.55 8.02 -0.36
N TYR A 179 -0.82 7.55 0.67
CA TYR A 179 -0.99 6.19 1.17
C TYR A 179 -2.41 5.92 1.68
N LYS A 180 -2.96 6.80 2.52
CA LYS A 180 -4.31 6.63 3.08
C LYS A 180 -5.39 6.94 2.05
N TRP A 181 -5.12 7.87 1.13
CA TRP A 181 -6.03 8.18 0.01
C TRP A 181 -6.18 6.99 -0.92
N ALA A 182 -5.07 6.41 -1.37
CA ALA A 182 -5.08 5.21 -2.18
C ALA A 182 -5.61 3.98 -1.44
N GLU A 183 -5.50 3.92 -0.10
CA GLU A 183 -6.04 2.81 0.68
C GLU A 183 -7.58 2.75 0.60
N VAL A 184 -8.24 3.91 0.49
CA VAL A 184 -9.68 3.99 0.21
C VAL A 184 -9.97 3.38 -1.15
N LEU A 185 -9.20 3.77 -2.17
CA LEU A 185 -9.35 3.25 -3.53
C LEU A 185 -9.10 1.74 -3.57
N SER A 186 -8.03 1.25 -2.93
CA SER A 186 -7.62 -0.15 -3.01
C SER A 186 -8.56 -1.07 -2.23
N ALA A 187 -9.01 -0.68 -1.03
CA ALA A 187 -9.99 -1.43 -0.28
C ALA A 187 -11.33 -1.54 -1.02
N ASP A 188 -11.81 -0.44 -1.60
CA ASP A 188 -13.06 -0.45 -2.36
C ASP A 188 -12.92 -1.20 -3.70
N ALA A 189 -11.76 -1.09 -4.35
CA ALA A 189 -11.46 -1.91 -5.52
C ALA A 189 -11.47 -3.40 -5.19
N TYR A 190 -10.88 -3.78 -4.05
CA TYR A 190 -10.88 -5.15 -3.55
C TYR A 190 -12.28 -5.64 -3.19
N SER A 191 -13.17 -4.76 -2.70
CA SER A 191 -14.56 -5.15 -2.39
C SER A 191 -15.32 -5.71 -3.59
N LEU A 192 -14.98 -5.31 -4.83
CA LEU A 192 -15.56 -5.92 -6.03
C LEU A 192 -15.16 -7.40 -6.19
N PHE A 193 -13.93 -7.77 -5.78
CA PHE A 193 -13.50 -9.16 -5.73
C PHE A 193 -14.22 -9.92 -4.61
N GLU A 194 -14.50 -9.29 -3.46
CA GLU A 194 -15.35 -9.91 -2.43
C GLU A 194 -16.77 -10.20 -2.96
N GLU A 195 -17.34 -9.29 -3.75
CA GLU A 195 -18.66 -9.41 -4.38
C GLU A 195 -18.70 -10.50 -5.47
N MET A 196 -17.66 -10.58 -6.31
CA MET A 196 -17.62 -11.48 -7.48
C MET A 196 -16.90 -12.82 -7.22
N GLY A 197 -16.27 -12.97 -6.06
CA GLY A 197 -15.35 -14.04 -5.73
C GLY A 197 -13.89 -13.59 -5.84
N VAL A 198 -13.11 -13.82 -4.78
CA VAL A 198 -11.73 -13.32 -4.60
C VAL A 198 -10.80 -13.68 -5.77
N LEU A 199 -10.99 -14.85 -6.38
CA LEU A 199 -10.21 -15.32 -7.54
C LEU A 199 -10.98 -15.19 -8.86
N SER A 200 -11.94 -14.27 -8.94
CA SER A 200 -12.75 -14.04 -10.13
C SER A 200 -11.88 -13.55 -11.29
N GLY A 201 -11.78 -14.38 -12.33
CA GLY A 201 -11.10 -14.00 -13.57
C GLY A 201 -11.79 -12.85 -14.32
N GLU A 202 -13.09 -12.64 -14.08
CA GLU A 202 -13.82 -11.49 -14.63
C GLU A 202 -13.41 -10.19 -13.94
N ALA A 203 -13.41 -10.16 -12.60
CA ALA A 203 -12.94 -9.02 -11.82
C ALA A 203 -11.46 -8.71 -12.15
N GLY A 204 -10.61 -9.73 -12.24
CA GLY A 204 -9.21 -9.60 -12.64
C GLY A 204 -9.02 -8.99 -14.03
N LYS A 205 -9.81 -9.43 -15.03
CA LYS A 205 -9.80 -8.83 -16.38
C LYS A 205 -10.23 -7.37 -16.36
N ARG A 206 -11.26 -7.03 -15.59
CA ARG A 206 -11.70 -5.64 -15.41
C ARG A 206 -10.61 -4.79 -14.78
N PHE A 207 -9.98 -5.25 -13.70
CA PHE A 207 -8.91 -4.52 -13.03
C PHE A 207 -7.70 -4.31 -13.96
N LYS A 208 -7.30 -5.35 -14.69
CA LYS A 208 -6.26 -5.24 -15.72
C LYS A 208 -6.61 -4.20 -16.78
N ASN A 209 -7.80 -4.27 -17.35
CA ASN A 209 -8.19 -3.44 -18.48
C ASN A 209 -8.44 -1.99 -18.09
N GLU A 210 -8.98 -1.74 -16.89
CA GLU A 210 -9.41 -0.40 -16.49
C GLU A 210 -8.42 0.31 -15.56
N VAL A 211 -7.60 -0.42 -14.80
CA VAL A 211 -6.61 0.19 -13.90
C VAL A 211 -5.21 0.00 -14.47
N LEU A 212 -4.72 -1.24 -14.58
CA LEU A 212 -3.32 -1.51 -14.91
C LEU A 212 -2.92 -1.14 -16.34
N SER A 213 -3.85 -1.21 -17.29
CA SER A 213 -3.52 -0.99 -18.71
C SER A 213 -3.43 0.48 -19.12
N LYS A 214 -3.97 1.40 -18.31
CA LYS A 214 -4.23 2.79 -18.73
C LYS A 214 -3.10 3.76 -18.41
N GLY A 215 -2.21 3.43 -17.46
CA GLY A 215 -1.20 4.37 -16.97
C GLY A 215 -1.76 5.78 -16.74
N GLY A 216 -0.99 6.82 -17.07
CA GLY A 216 -1.43 8.22 -16.99
C GLY A 216 -2.28 8.71 -18.16
N SER A 217 -2.73 7.82 -19.06
CA SER A 217 -3.51 8.23 -20.25
C SER A 217 -4.98 8.55 -19.94
N ARG A 218 -5.46 8.13 -18.76
CA ARG A 218 -6.81 8.39 -18.26
C ARG A 218 -6.73 8.78 -16.78
N PRO A 219 -7.44 9.83 -16.33
CA PRO A 219 -7.45 10.22 -14.91
C PRO A 219 -7.76 9.03 -14.00
N ALA A 220 -7.05 8.92 -12.87
CA ALA A 220 -7.19 7.78 -11.97
C ALA A 220 -8.64 7.57 -11.49
N MET A 221 -9.38 8.64 -11.22
CA MET A 221 -10.79 8.57 -10.82
C MET A 221 -11.67 7.98 -11.93
N GLU A 222 -11.47 8.36 -13.19
CA GLU A 222 -12.20 7.79 -14.32
C GLU A 222 -11.87 6.30 -14.50
N SER A 223 -10.60 5.94 -14.31
CA SER A 223 -10.15 4.54 -14.31
C SER A 223 -10.79 3.72 -13.19
N PHE A 224 -10.87 4.30 -11.99
CA PHE A 224 -11.55 3.68 -10.85
C PHE A 224 -13.04 3.50 -11.12
N VAL A 225 -13.75 4.53 -11.59
CA VAL A 225 -15.19 4.44 -11.90
C VAL A 225 -15.47 3.43 -13.01
N ALA A 226 -14.63 3.39 -14.06
CA ALA A 226 -14.75 2.39 -15.12
C ALA A 226 -14.56 0.95 -14.58
N PHE A 227 -13.62 0.77 -13.65
CA PHE A 227 -13.41 -0.50 -12.97
C PHE A 227 -14.55 -0.86 -12.01
N ARG A 228 -14.92 0.04 -11.09
CA ARG A 228 -15.83 -0.23 -9.96
C ARG A 228 -17.31 -0.09 -10.31
N GLY A 229 -17.63 0.74 -11.32
CA GLY A 229 -18.99 1.12 -11.72
C GLY A 229 -19.58 2.29 -10.94
N ARG A 230 -18.84 2.85 -9.98
CA ARG A 230 -19.22 3.99 -9.13
C ARG A 230 -17.97 4.67 -8.57
N GLU A 231 -18.15 5.85 -7.99
CA GLU A 231 -17.11 6.55 -7.21
C GLU A 231 -16.71 5.75 -5.94
N PRO A 232 -15.50 5.99 -5.41
CA PRO A 232 -14.98 5.26 -4.25
C PRO A 232 -15.76 5.57 -2.97
N SER A 233 -15.87 4.57 -2.09
CA SER A 233 -16.43 4.68 -0.73
C SER A 233 -15.43 4.20 0.32
N MET A 234 -15.49 4.78 1.52
CA MET A 234 -14.66 4.39 2.66
C MET A 234 -15.14 3.11 3.37
N ASP A 235 -16.35 2.63 3.09
CA ASP A 235 -16.97 1.53 3.85
C ASP A 235 -16.12 0.24 3.84
N ALA A 236 -15.50 -0.07 2.71
CA ALA A 236 -14.62 -1.23 2.57
C ALA A 236 -13.38 -1.10 3.47
N LEU A 237 -12.72 0.06 3.42
CA LEU A 237 -11.55 0.36 4.24
C LEU A 237 -11.86 0.21 5.74
N LEU A 238 -12.99 0.76 6.19
CA LEU A 238 -13.40 0.68 7.60
C LEU A 238 -13.71 -0.76 8.01
N ARG A 239 -14.45 -1.53 7.20
CA ARG A 239 -14.69 -2.95 7.48
C ARG A 239 -13.39 -3.76 7.55
N HIS A 240 -12.50 -3.58 6.57
CA HIS A 240 -11.25 -4.33 6.47
C HIS A 240 -10.36 -4.12 7.69
N ASN A 241 -10.43 -2.93 8.30
CA ASN A 241 -9.70 -2.58 9.52
C ASN A 241 -10.49 -2.82 10.83
N GLY A 242 -11.73 -3.34 10.75
CA GLY A 242 -12.57 -3.57 11.94
C GLY A 242 -13.08 -2.30 12.62
N MET A 243 -13.32 -1.24 11.83
CA MET A 243 -13.73 0.10 12.28
C MET A 243 -15.07 0.57 11.69
N ALA A 244 -15.87 -0.33 11.12
CA ALA A 244 -17.18 -0.04 10.54
C ALA A 244 -18.31 0.01 11.58
#